data_AF-A0A2N7B9K0-F1
#
_entry.id   AF-A0A2N7B9K0-F1
#
_cell.length_a   1.000
_cell.length_b   1.000
_cell.length_c   1.000
_cell.angle_alpha   90.00
_cell.angle_beta   90.00
_cell.angle_gamma   90.00
#
_symmetry.space_group_name_H-M   'P 1'
#
loop_
_entity.id
_entity.type
_entity.pdbx_description
1 polymer ?
#
loop_
_entity_poly.entity_id
_entity_poly.type
_entity_poly.pdbx_seq_one_letter_code
_entity_poly.pdbx_strand_id
1 'polypeptide(L)'
;MMSVNPFEILEQKIDNLALLIMTKSAAPVEEEDKMLNLEEAAAYLGMVQQTIRRNIRKIPHRKRHGRLFFFKSELVQYVKNGK
;
A
#
# COMPACT_ATOMS: atom_id res chain seq x y z
N MET A 1 -52.72 -0.98 -12.08
CA MET A 1 -51.37 -1.57 -11.90
C MET A 1 -50.43 -0.86 -12.85
N MET A 2 -49.40 -0.17 -12.35
CA MET A 2 -48.39 0.42 -13.22
C MET A 2 -47.50 -0.70 -13.75
N SER A 3 -47.48 -0.92 -15.07
CA SER A 3 -46.55 -1.83 -15.72
C SER A 3 -45.18 -1.17 -15.74
N VAL A 4 -44.26 -1.66 -14.91
CA VAL A 4 -42.86 -1.20 -14.93
C VAL A 4 -42.27 -1.55 -16.29
N ASN A 5 -41.65 -0.56 -16.94
CA ASN A 5 -41.06 -0.74 -18.26
C ASN A 5 -39.83 -1.66 -18.13
N PRO A 6 -39.78 -2.80 -18.86
CA PRO A 6 -38.64 -3.71 -18.79
C PRO A 6 -37.31 -3.05 -19.19
N PHE A 7 -37.33 -2.01 -20.02
CA PHE A 7 -36.13 -1.25 -20.38
C PHE A 7 -35.57 -0.44 -19.21
N GLU A 8 -36.44 0.11 -18.37
CA GLU A 8 -36.06 0.89 -17.18
C GLU A 8 -35.36 0.01 -16.14
N ILE A 9 -35.76 -1.27 -16.05
CA ILE A 9 -35.10 -2.28 -15.21
C ILE A 9 -33.69 -2.59 -15.74
N LEU A 10 -33.52 -2.61 -17.07
CA LEU A 10 -32.22 -2.87 -17.70
C LEU A 10 -31.27 -1.70 -17.50
N GLU A 11 -31.75 -0.47 -17.67
CA GLU A 11 -30.95 0.75 -17.41
C GLU A 11 -30.46 0.79 -15.96
N GLN A 12 -31.36 0.56 -14.99
CA GLN A 12 -30.96 0.48 -13.58
C GLN A 12 -29.92 -0.60 -13.32
N LYS A 13 -30.01 -1.76 -13.99
CA LYS A 13 -29.01 -2.84 -13.85
C LYS A 13 -27.66 -2.44 -14.46
N ILE A 14 -27.67 -1.74 -15.59
CA ILE A 14 -26.45 -1.23 -16.23
C ILE A 14 -25.76 -0.21 -15.33
N ASP A 15 -26.50 0.73 -14.75
CA ASP A 15 -25.96 1.73 -13.82
C ASP A 15 -25.35 1.09 -12.58
N ASN A 16 -26.04 0.10 -12.01
CA ASN A 16 -25.54 -0.66 -10.87
C ASN A 16 -24.24 -1.40 -11.20
N LEU A 17 -24.14 -1.98 -12.40
CA LEU A 17 -22.91 -2.65 -12.86
C LEU A 17 -21.77 -1.65 -13.08
N ALA A 18 -22.06 -0.47 -13.67
CA ALA A 18 -21.08 0.59 -13.85
C ALA A 18 -20.50 1.07 -12.51
N LEU A 19 -21.36 1.31 -11.51
CA LEU A 19 -20.94 1.66 -10.14
C LEU A 19 -20.11 0.54 -9.49
N LEU A 20 -20.51 -0.71 -9.66
CA LEU A 20 -19.78 -1.85 -9.10
C LEU A 20 -18.40 -2.01 -9.73
N ILE A 21 -18.27 -1.77 -11.03
CA ILE A 21 -16.99 -1.79 -11.72
C ILE A 21 -16.12 -0.64 -11.25
N MET A 22 -16.63 0.60 -11.16
CA MET A 22 -15.84 1.75 -10.68
C MET A 22 -15.33 1.54 -9.25
N THR A 23 -16.16 0.98 -8.36
CA THR A 23 -15.76 0.70 -6.97
C THR A 23 -14.78 -0.47 -6.85
N LYS A 24 -14.87 -1.47 -7.73
CA LYS A 24 -14.00 -2.65 -7.70
C LYS A 24 -12.70 -2.49 -8.47
N SER A 25 -12.68 -1.61 -9.49
CA SER A 25 -11.47 -1.24 -10.25
C SER A 25 -10.64 -0.15 -9.58
N ALA A 26 -11.14 0.43 -8.48
CA ALA A 26 -10.28 0.85 -7.38
C ALA A 26 -9.68 -0.40 -6.70
N ALA A 27 -8.89 -1.16 -7.45
CA ALA A 27 -7.82 -1.93 -6.82
C ALA A 27 -7.08 -0.93 -5.93
N PRO A 28 -6.62 -1.32 -4.71
CA PRO A 28 -5.68 -0.47 -4.02
C PRO A 28 -4.57 -0.26 -5.04
N VAL A 29 -4.41 0.99 -5.51
CA VAL A 29 -3.20 1.40 -6.20
C VAL A 29 -2.13 0.83 -5.29
N GLU A 30 -1.38 -0.16 -5.77
CA GLU A 30 -0.19 -0.59 -5.06
C GLU A 30 0.63 0.69 -5.01
N GLU A 31 0.49 1.45 -3.92
CA GLU A 31 1.23 2.67 -3.68
C GLU A 31 2.65 2.22 -3.87
N GLU A 32 3.27 2.61 -4.99
CA GLU A 32 4.57 2.09 -5.41
C GLU A 32 5.45 2.11 -4.19
N ASP A 33 5.77 0.91 -3.69
CA ASP A 33 6.15 0.74 -2.31
C ASP A 33 7.39 1.60 -2.05
N LYS A 34 7.18 2.71 -1.33
CA LYS A 34 8.11 3.83 -1.41
C LYS A 34 9.47 3.36 -0.91
N MET A 35 10.45 3.36 -1.82
CA MET A 35 11.82 3.01 -1.49
C MET A 35 12.43 4.16 -0.70
N LEU A 36 12.78 3.88 0.54
CA LEU A 36 13.41 4.80 1.47
C LEU A 36 14.91 4.54 1.54
N ASN A 37 15.68 5.61 1.66
CA ASN A 37 17.10 5.53 2.00
C ASN A 37 17.29 5.36 3.52
N LEU A 38 18.55 5.20 3.97
CA LEU A 38 18.86 5.01 5.39
C LEU A 38 18.40 6.18 6.28
N GLU A 39 18.47 7.40 5.79
CA GLU A 39 18.09 8.61 6.53
C GLU A 39 16.57 8.72 6.68
N GLU A 40 15.83 8.46 5.60
CA GLU A 40 14.38 8.42 5.60
C GLU A 40 13.84 7.28 6.47
N ALA A 41 14.48 6.11 6.43
CA ALA A 41 14.12 4.99 7.31
C ALA A 41 14.42 5.31 8.79
N ALA A 42 15.52 6.02 9.07
CA ALA A 42 15.87 6.51 10.40
C ALA A 42 14.83 7.50 10.93
N ALA A 43 14.43 8.48 10.11
CA ALA A 43 13.37 9.41 10.45
C ALA A 43 12.03 8.69 10.66
N TYR A 44 11.71 7.71 9.82
CA TYR A 44 10.46 6.94 9.90
C TYR A 44 10.35 6.11 11.18
N LEU A 45 11.44 5.43 11.57
CA LEU A 45 11.49 4.60 12.77
C LEU A 45 11.76 5.40 14.05
N GLY A 46 12.07 6.70 13.95
CA GLY A 46 12.48 7.53 15.09
C GLY A 46 13.82 7.11 15.70
N MET A 47 14.71 6.51 14.90
CA MET A 47 15.99 5.97 15.35
C MET A 47 17.17 6.70 14.70
N VAL A 48 18.32 6.73 15.37
CA VAL A 48 19.56 7.25 14.77
C VAL A 48 20.10 6.26 13.73
N GLN A 49 20.68 6.75 12.62
CA GLN A 49 21.23 5.92 11.54
C GLN A 49 22.22 4.85 12.03
N GLN A 50 23.00 5.16 13.07
CA GLN A 50 23.94 4.21 13.68
C GLN A 50 23.22 3.01 14.31
N THR A 51 22.07 3.24 14.96
CA THR A 51 21.23 2.20 15.56
C THR A 51 20.64 1.29 14.48
N ILE A 52 20.19 1.86 13.36
CA ILE A 52 19.72 1.06 12.22
C ILE A 52 20.85 0.20 11.66
N ARG A 53 22.06 0.76 11.46
CA ARG A 53 23.21 -0.02 10.97
C ARG A 53 23.59 -1.16 11.92
N ARG A 54 23.55 -0.94 13.24
CA ARG A 54 23.79 -1.99 14.25
C ARG A 54 22.72 -3.08 14.22
N ASN A 55 21.45 -2.70 14.00
CA ASN A 55 20.30 -3.61 13.97
C ASN A 55 19.90 -4.07 12.56
N ILE A 56 20.79 -3.92 11.57
CA ILE A 56 20.45 -4.19 10.17
C ILE A 56 20.03 -5.64 9.90
N ARG A 57 20.45 -6.58 10.76
CA ARG A 57 20.03 -7.99 10.69
C ARG A 57 18.57 -8.22 11.09
N LYS A 58 18.00 -7.31 11.90
CA LYS A 58 16.62 -7.40 12.40
C LYS A 58 15.66 -6.58 11.54
N ILE A 59 16.14 -5.45 11.02
CA ILE A 59 15.33 -4.53 10.21
C ILE A 59 15.30 -5.02 8.75
N PRO A 60 14.11 -5.17 8.14
CA PRO A 60 14.00 -5.57 6.74
C PRO A 60 14.66 -4.51 5.85
N HIS A 61 15.59 -4.95 5.00
CA HIS A 61 16.37 -4.09 4.13
C HIS A 61 16.78 -4.83 2.86
N ARG A 62 17.06 -4.07 1.80
CA ARG A 62 17.69 -4.58 0.58
C ARG A 62 19.02 -3.88 0.35
N LYS A 63 20.02 -4.63 -0.07
CA LYS A 63 21.35 -4.10 -0.38
C LYS A 63 21.58 -4.16 -1.89
N ARG A 64 21.85 -3.00 -2.51
CA ARG A 64 22.15 -2.91 -3.94
C ARG A 64 23.33 -1.95 -4.15
N HIS A 65 24.36 -2.40 -4.86
CA HIS A 65 25.59 -1.62 -5.13
C HIS A 65 26.21 -0.96 -3.86
N GLY A 66 26.21 -1.67 -2.74
CA GLY A 66 26.76 -1.16 -1.47
C GLY A 66 25.86 -0.19 -0.69
N ARG A 67 24.69 0.17 -1.23
CA ARG A 67 23.69 1.03 -0.56
C ARG A 67 22.58 0.19 0.06
N LEU A 68 22.07 0.66 1.20
CA LEU A 68 20.92 0.08 1.90
C LEU A 68 19.65 0.81 1.48
N PHE A 69 18.63 0.03 1.19
CA PHE A 69 17.30 0.51 0.82
C PHE A 69 16.26 -0.18 1.67
N PHE A 70 15.19 0.55 1.97
CA PHE A 70 14.11 0.09 2.83
C PHE A 70 12.79 0.31 2.11
N PHE A 71 11.84 -0.61 2.27
CA PHE A 71 10.49 -0.42 1.76
C PHE A 71 9.59 0.05 2.89
N LYS A 72 8.79 1.08 2.63
CA LYS A 72 7.89 1.63 3.64
C LYS A 72 6.91 0.57 4.15
N SER A 73 6.36 -0.28 3.28
CA SER A 73 5.45 -1.35 3.69
C SER A 73 6.12 -2.35 4.65
N GLU A 74 7.36 -2.76 4.37
CA GLU A 74 8.14 -3.69 5.20
C GLU A 74 8.45 -3.06 6.57
N LEU A 75 8.77 -1.77 6.62
CA LEU A 75 8.97 -1.04 7.87
C LEU A 75 7.68 -0.92 8.70
N VAL A 76 6.54 -0.65 8.05
CA VAL A 76 5.22 -0.63 8.72
C VAL A 76 4.93 -1.99 9.34
N GLN A 77 5.15 -3.08 8.59
CA GLN A 77 4.95 -4.43 9.10
C GLN A 77 5.89 -4.76 10.26
N TYR A 78 7.15 -4.34 10.17
CA TYR A 78 8.13 -4.50 11.25
C TYR A 78 7.65 -3.85 12.55
N VAL A 79 7.19 -2.60 12.48
CA VAL A 79 6.64 -1.86 13.63
C VAL A 79 5.36 -2.51 14.16
N LYS A 80 4.44 -2.91 13.26
CA LYS A 80 3.19 -3.61 13.66
C LYS A 80 3.46 -4.93 14.38
N ASN A 81 4.54 -5.62 14.04
CA ASN A 81 4.95 -6.87 14.68
C ASN A 81 5.66 -6.65 16.03
N GLY A 82 5.76 -5.42 16.52
CA GLY A 82 6.28 -5.08 17.85
C GLY A 82 7.79 -5.27 17.99
N LYS A 83 8.56 -5.20 16.89
CA LYS A 83 10.02 -5.29 16.89
C LYS A 83 10.69 -3.95 16.59
#